data_AF-A0A9D1V678-F1
#
_entry.id   AF-A0A9D1V678-F1
#
_cell.length_a   1.000
_cell.length_b   1.000
_cell.length_c   1.000
_cell.angle_alpha   90.00
_cell.angle_beta   90.00
_cell.angle_gamma   90.00
#
_symmetry.space_group_name_H-M   'P 1'
#
loop_
_entity.id
_entity.type
_entity.pdbx_description
1 polymer ?
#
loop_
_entity_poly.entity_id
_entity_poly.type
_entity_poly.pdbx_seq_one_letter_code
_entity_poly.pdbx_strand_id
1 'polypeptide(L)'
;MEGSAVGVSEAKVCKTFQINNRRYLGNKYKLLPFITGVVEKECAGIETVADIFAGTGAVASAFPDKAVITNDLMYSNYICHCAWFGAQAYDQKKIADFVARYNAKTRCGENYMTRNFAGTYFNKRNCAKIGYIREDIERSYKKGELNERERALLITSLLYAMDKIAATCGHYDAYRKGAAYEGALELAVPLARANNRPGNRCFNEDANELVKRIRADLVYIDPPYNSRQYCDAYHLLENVARWEKPEVFGVAKKMDRSGMKSRYCTAGAAEAFEALVGDIRARYILLSYNNMAEKGNSRSNAKISDEDILRILRQKGVVKVFSESYKPFTTGRSDIEENAERLFLCTCYDGA
;
A
#
# COMPACT_ATOMS: atom_id res chain seq x y z
N MET A 1 47.79 -22.35 31.21
CA MET A 1 47.47 -20.96 30.78
C MET A 1 46.49 -21.07 29.64
N GLU A 2 45.21 -20.97 29.99
CA GLU A 2 44.08 -21.15 29.09
C GLU A 2 43.94 -19.94 28.15
N GLY A 3 43.77 -20.22 26.86
CA GLY A 3 43.53 -19.22 25.84
C GLY A 3 42.11 -18.66 25.94
N SER A 4 41.98 -17.34 25.98
CA SER A 4 40.71 -16.65 25.90
C SER A 4 40.13 -16.78 24.49
N ALA A 5 39.09 -17.61 24.34
CA ALA A 5 38.23 -17.58 23.18
C ALA A 5 37.42 -16.28 23.21
N VAL A 6 37.77 -15.34 22.33
CA VAL A 6 36.97 -14.13 22.05
C VAL A 6 35.65 -14.60 21.45
N GLY A 7 34.57 -14.43 22.20
CA GLY A 7 33.22 -14.76 21.76
C GLY A 7 32.82 -13.89 20.56
N VAL A 8 32.71 -14.52 19.40
CA VAL A 8 32.05 -13.94 18.22
C VAL A 8 30.57 -13.80 18.59
N SER A 9 30.05 -12.57 18.62
CA SER A 9 28.64 -12.33 18.91
C SER A 9 27.79 -12.96 17.80
N GLU A 10 27.01 -13.99 18.13
CA GLU A 10 26.00 -14.53 17.23
C GLU A 10 25.04 -13.42 16.81
N ALA A 11 25.03 -13.08 15.52
CA ALA A 11 24.09 -12.13 14.97
C ALA A 11 22.67 -12.66 15.18
N LYS A 12 21.93 -12.05 16.10
CA LYS A 12 20.55 -12.41 16.41
C LYS A 12 19.72 -12.35 15.13
N VAL A 13 19.31 -13.50 14.61
CA VAL A 13 18.57 -13.60 13.35
C VAL A 13 17.28 -12.79 13.46
N CYS A 14 17.18 -11.70 12.72
CA CYS A 14 15.97 -10.89 12.68
C CYS A 14 14.90 -11.59 11.83
N LYS A 15 13.64 -11.56 12.28
CA LYS A 15 12.50 -12.02 11.47
C LYS A 15 12.46 -11.22 10.17
N THR A 16 11.93 -11.83 9.10
CA THR A 16 11.82 -11.21 7.79
C THR A 16 10.39 -11.27 7.25
N PHE A 17 10.08 -10.48 6.21
CA PHE A 17 8.77 -10.52 5.54
C PHE A 17 8.82 -10.05 4.10
N GLN A 18 7.79 -10.46 3.33
CA GLN A 18 7.56 -10.12 1.93
C GLN A 18 6.43 -9.07 1.81
N ILE A 19 6.35 -8.41 0.65
CA ILE A 19 5.39 -7.32 0.38
C ILE A 19 3.93 -7.67 0.64
N ASN A 20 3.53 -8.91 0.38
CA ASN A 20 2.17 -9.44 0.51
C ASN A 20 1.66 -9.54 1.96
N ASN A 21 2.51 -9.35 2.97
CA ASN A 21 2.16 -9.53 4.38
C ASN A 21 1.41 -8.34 5.03
N ARG A 22 0.94 -7.35 4.23
CA ARG A 22 0.17 -6.20 4.73
C ARG A 22 -1.33 -6.39 4.54
N ARG A 23 -2.10 -6.08 5.58
CA ARG A 23 -3.57 -6.07 5.51
C ARG A 23 -4.03 -4.78 4.84
N TYR A 24 -4.70 -4.90 3.71
CA TYR A 24 -5.24 -3.77 2.96
C TYR A 24 -6.52 -4.17 2.24
N LEU A 25 -7.53 -3.30 2.27
CA LEU A 25 -8.80 -3.52 1.60
C LEU A 25 -8.54 -3.55 0.08
N GLY A 26 -9.14 -4.52 -0.61
CA GLY A 26 -8.98 -4.65 -2.06
C GLY A 26 -7.63 -5.23 -2.51
N ASN A 27 -6.77 -5.72 -1.62
CA ASN A 27 -5.48 -6.31 -1.99
C ASN A 27 -5.65 -7.44 -3.04
N LYS A 28 -4.98 -7.27 -4.19
CA LYS A 28 -5.05 -8.14 -5.37
C LYS A 28 -4.10 -9.35 -5.34
N TYR A 29 -3.45 -9.64 -4.22
CA TYR A 29 -2.48 -10.76 -4.13
C TYR A 29 -3.01 -12.10 -4.67
N LYS A 30 -4.27 -12.44 -4.38
CA LYS A 30 -4.90 -13.68 -4.88
C LYS A 30 -5.24 -13.65 -6.36
N LEU A 31 -5.36 -12.45 -6.95
CA LEU A 31 -5.72 -12.21 -8.35
C LEU A 31 -4.48 -12.00 -9.23
N LEU A 32 -3.27 -12.04 -8.64
CA LEU A 32 -2.03 -11.88 -9.41
C LEU A 32 -1.91 -12.90 -10.55
N PRO A 33 -2.19 -14.21 -10.38
CA PRO A 33 -2.09 -15.17 -11.49
C PRO A 33 -3.01 -14.82 -12.66
N PHE A 34 -4.21 -14.30 -12.38
CA PHE A 34 -5.16 -13.87 -13.40
C PHE A 34 -4.70 -12.60 -14.12
N ILE A 35 -4.25 -11.60 -13.35
CA ILE A 35 -3.72 -10.34 -13.90
C ILE A 35 -2.49 -10.62 -14.78
N THR A 36 -1.49 -11.34 -14.26
CA THR A 36 -0.26 -11.64 -15.01
C THR A 36 -0.55 -12.53 -16.20
N GLY A 37 -1.44 -13.52 -16.07
CA GLY A 37 -1.82 -14.39 -17.18
C GLY A 37 -2.48 -13.63 -18.35
N VAL A 38 -3.34 -12.64 -18.07
CA VAL A 38 -3.89 -11.77 -19.12
C VAL A 38 -2.80 -10.90 -19.75
N VAL A 39 -1.91 -10.33 -18.94
CA VAL A 39 -0.81 -9.48 -19.45
C VAL A 39 0.14 -10.29 -20.34
N GLU A 40 0.58 -11.47 -19.90
CA GLU A 40 1.49 -12.35 -20.64
C GLU A 40 0.91 -12.80 -21.98
N LYS A 41 -0.41 -13.07 -22.01
CA LYS A 41 -1.10 -13.55 -23.21
C LYS A 41 -1.38 -12.44 -24.22
N GLU A 42 -1.74 -11.25 -23.75
CA GLU A 42 -2.34 -10.20 -24.59
C GLU A 42 -1.43 -8.97 -24.79
N CYS A 43 -0.42 -8.77 -23.94
CA CYS A 43 0.47 -7.60 -23.99
C CYS A 43 1.88 -7.99 -24.43
N ALA A 44 2.29 -7.58 -25.63
CA ALA A 44 3.59 -7.94 -26.19
C ALA A 44 4.66 -6.87 -25.97
N GLY A 45 5.86 -7.30 -25.60
CA GLY A 45 7.06 -6.46 -25.58
C GLY A 45 7.00 -5.31 -24.58
N ILE A 46 6.30 -5.45 -23.45
CA ILE A 46 6.26 -4.43 -22.40
C ILE A 46 7.58 -4.39 -21.62
N GLU A 47 8.12 -3.19 -21.41
CA GLU A 47 9.33 -2.95 -20.61
C GLU A 47 9.02 -2.10 -19.38
N THR A 48 7.92 -1.36 -19.42
CA THR A 48 7.46 -0.45 -18.35
C THR A 48 6.02 -0.73 -17.93
N VAL A 49 5.79 -0.83 -16.62
CA VAL A 49 4.45 -1.03 -16.04
C VAL A 49 4.17 0.07 -15.02
N ALA A 50 3.07 0.79 -15.18
CA ALA A 50 2.62 1.79 -14.24
C ALA A 50 1.38 1.30 -13.46
N ASP A 51 1.54 1.09 -12.16
CA ASP A 51 0.46 0.80 -11.22
C ASP A 51 0.08 2.12 -10.50
N ILE A 52 -0.92 2.82 -11.03
CA ILE A 52 -1.22 4.20 -10.62
C ILE A 52 -2.17 4.32 -9.41
N PHE A 53 -2.71 3.18 -8.96
CA PHE A 53 -3.49 3.02 -7.73
C PHE A 53 -2.93 1.84 -6.92
N ALA A 54 -1.63 1.86 -6.66
CA ALA A 54 -0.88 0.65 -6.30
C ALA A 54 -1.26 0.03 -4.96
N GLY A 55 -1.84 0.77 -4.01
CA GLY A 55 -2.22 0.21 -2.72
C GLY A 55 -1.01 -0.42 -2.02
N THR A 56 -1.06 -1.73 -1.78
CA THR A 56 0.07 -2.49 -1.21
C THR A 56 1.25 -2.66 -2.15
N GLY A 57 1.10 -2.39 -3.45
CA GLY A 57 2.10 -2.63 -4.49
C GLY A 57 2.14 -4.09 -4.96
N ALA A 58 1.12 -4.91 -4.63
CA ALA A 58 1.11 -6.33 -4.97
C ALA A 58 1.20 -6.57 -6.49
N VAL A 59 0.46 -5.80 -7.30
CA VAL A 59 0.46 -5.93 -8.77
C VAL A 59 1.80 -5.50 -9.34
N ALA A 60 2.30 -4.32 -8.95
CA ALA A 60 3.65 -3.88 -9.33
C ALA A 60 4.75 -4.93 -9.00
N SER A 61 4.66 -5.62 -7.86
CA SER A 61 5.63 -6.65 -7.48
C SER A 61 5.63 -7.90 -8.36
N ALA A 62 4.56 -8.11 -9.13
CA ALA A 62 4.43 -9.24 -10.04
C ALA A 62 5.17 -9.01 -11.37
N PHE A 63 5.72 -7.82 -11.61
CA PHE A 63 6.51 -7.47 -12.81
C PHE A 63 7.98 -7.15 -12.45
N PRO A 64 8.70 -8.07 -11.79
CA PRO A 64 10.03 -7.80 -11.25
C PRO A 64 11.12 -7.64 -12.33
N ASP A 65 10.83 -8.02 -13.57
CA ASP A 65 11.69 -7.89 -14.73
C ASP A 65 11.39 -6.60 -15.52
N LYS A 66 10.38 -5.81 -15.16
CA LYS A 66 10.01 -4.54 -15.81
C LYS A 66 10.43 -3.34 -14.97
N ALA A 67 10.60 -2.18 -15.62
CA ALA A 67 10.68 -0.92 -14.88
C ALA A 67 9.27 -0.55 -14.37
N VAL A 68 9.12 -0.40 -13.06
CA VAL A 68 7.81 -0.15 -12.44
C VAL A 68 7.66 1.30 -12.03
N ILE A 69 6.51 1.87 -12.37
CA ILE A 69 6.04 3.17 -11.87
C ILE A 69 4.90 2.89 -10.91
N THR A 70 5.02 3.34 -9.66
CA THR A 70 3.97 3.17 -8.65
C THR A 70 3.45 4.52 -8.21
N ASN A 71 2.15 4.60 -7.96
CA ASN A 71 1.53 5.77 -7.36
C ASN A 71 0.44 5.37 -6.36
N ASP A 72 0.31 6.14 -5.30
CA ASP A 72 -0.86 6.10 -4.42
C ASP A 72 -1.05 7.43 -3.72
N LEU A 73 -2.30 7.81 -3.49
CA LEU A 73 -2.65 9.04 -2.79
C LEU A 73 -2.25 8.99 -1.29
N MET A 74 -2.26 7.81 -0.68
CA MET A 74 -1.87 7.60 0.72
C MET A 74 -0.34 7.51 0.84
N TYR A 75 0.28 8.41 1.61
CA TYR A 75 1.72 8.42 1.84
C TYR A 75 2.21 7.13 2.50
N SER A 76 1.39 6.52 3.35
CA SER A 76 1.67 5.22 3.97
C SER A 76 1.84 4.08 2.95
N ASN A 77 1.23 4.17 1.77
CA ASN A 77 1.46 3.24 0.67
C ASN A 77 2.69 3.63 -0.13
N TYR A 78 2.81 4.90 -0.50
CA TYR A 78 3.96 5.45 -1.20
C TYR A 78 5.29 5.14 -0.51
N ILE A 79 5.38 5.30 0.81
CA ILE A 79 6.61 5.00 1.56
C ILE A 79 6.95 3.51 1.52
N CYS A 80 5.93 2.63 1.48
CA CYS A 80 6.13 1.21 1.23
C CYS A 80 6.65 0.98 -0.19
N HIS A 81 6.13 1.68 -1.19
CA HIS A 81 6.62 1.57 -2.58
C HIS A 81 8.08 1.99 -2.67
N CYS A 82 8.49 3.07 -2.00
CA CYS A 82 9.88 3.48 -1.94
C CYS A 82 10.78 2.38 -1.36
N ALA A 83 10.33 1.69 -0.31
CA ALA A 83 11.06 0.57 0.29
C ALA A 83 11.22 -0.60 -0.69
N TRP A 84 10.12 -1.04 -1.30
CA TRP A 84 10.08 -2.22 -2.16
C TRP A 84 10.68 -1.98 -3.55
N PHE A 85 10.37 -0.85 -4.18
CA PHE A 85 10.63 -0.58 -5.59
C PHE A 85 11.62 0.55 -5.84
N GLY A 86 11.98 1.35 -4.83
CA GLY A 86 12.92 2.46 -4.97
C GLY A 86 14.24 2.02 -5.61
N ALA A 87 14.74 2.82 -6.56
CA ALA A 87 15.94 2.51 -7.33
C ALA A 87 17.24 2.70 -6.54
N GLN A 88 17.24 3.54 -5.50
CA GLN A 88 18.40 3.77 -4.65
C GLN A 88 18.85 2.46 -3.99
N ALA A 89 20.15 2.18 -3.96
CA ALA A 89 20.69 1.05 -3.21
C ALA A 89 20.54 1.27 -1.70
N TYR A 90 20.50 0.19 -0.92
CA TYR A 90 20.47 0.28 0.54
C TYR A 90 21.36 -0.78 1.18
N ASP A 91 21.83 -0.52 2.40
CA ASP A 91 22.61 -1.48 3.17
C ASP A 91 21.70 -2.40 3.98
N GLN A 92 21.63 -3.68 3.59
CA GLN A 92 20.83 -4.70 4.26
C GLN A 92 21.25 -4.93 5.71
N LYS A 93 22.56 -4.93 6.00
CA LYS A 93 23.07 -5.12 7.36
C LYS A 93 22.68 -3.93 8.22
N LYS A 94 22.80 -2.71 7.69
CA LYS A 94 22.36 -1.50 8.41
C LYS A 94 20.89 -1.60 8.81
N ILE A 95 20.00 -2.02 7.90
CA ILE A 95 18.57 -2.20 8.22
C ILE A 95 18.37 -3.25 9.32
N ALA A 96 19.06 -4.40 9.23
CA ALA A 96 18.99 -5.44 10.24
C ALA A 96 19.47 -4.94 11.62
N ASP A 97 20.56 -4.18 11.66
CA ASP A 97 21.13 -3.60 12.89
C ASP A 97 20.15 -2.61 13.54
N PHE A 98 19.49 -1.75 12.75
CA PHE A 98 18.43 -0.86 13.25
C PHE A 98 17.23 -1.66 13.80
N VAL A 99 16.74 -2.66 13.06
CA VAL A 99 15.61 -3.51 13.49
C VAL A 99 15.94 -4.23 14.80
N ALA A 100 17.12 -4.84 14.91
CA ALA A 100 17.57 -5.51 16.12
C ALA A 100 17.60 -4.54 17.33
N ARG A 101 18.15 -3.34 17.13
CA ARG A 101 18.24 -2.29 18.15
C ARG A 101 16.85 -1.84 18.62
N TYR A 102 15.93 -1.63 17.69
CA TYR A 102 14.54 -1.28 17.99
C TYR A 102 13.80 -2.38 18.74
N ASN A 103 14.02 -3.64 18.34
CA ASN A 103 13.39 -4.78 19.00
C ASN A 103 13.88 -4.95 20.44
N ALA A 104 15.16 -4.71 20.71
CA ALA A 104 15.75 -4.76 22.04
C ALA A 104 15.34 -3.59 22.96
N LYS A 105 14.81 -2.48 22.40
CA LYS A 105 14.44 -1.30 23.19
C LYS A 105 13.20 -1.58 24.06
N THR A 106 13.36 -1.39 25.38
CA THR A 106 12.29 -1.61 26.39
C THR A 106 11.77 -0.32 27.01
N ARG A 107 12.63 0.70 27.21
CA ARG A 107 12.26 1.99 27.80
C ARG A 107 12.21 3.07 26.72
N CYS A 108 11.00 3.44 26.31
CA CYS A 108 10.77 4.34 25.17
C CYS A 108 10.25 5.74 25.55
N GLY A 109 9.91 5.96 26.82
CA GLY A 109 9.40 7.23 27.33
C GLY A 109 8.00 7.60 26.80
N GLU A 110 7.48 8.73 27.25
CA GLU A 110 6.25 9.29 26.71
C GLU A 110 6.53 10.08 25.43
N ASN A 111 5.60 10.03 24.47
CA ASN A 111 5.72 10.69 23.19
C ASN A 111 4.35 10.99 22.58
N TYR A 112 4.32 11.40 21.32
CA TYR A 112 3.07 11.70 20.61
C TYR A 112 2.10 10.49 20.56
N MET A 113 2.62 9.27 20.33
CA MET A 113 1.77 8.08 20.27
C MET A 113 1.15 7.71 21.62
N THR A 114 1.91 7.85 22.71
CA THR A 114 1.37 7.56 24.06
C THR A 114 0.31 8.58 24.47
N ARG A 115 0.50 9.86 24.13
CA ARG A 115 -0.45 10.93 24.47
C ARG A 115 -1.77 10.81 23.72
N ASN A 116 -1.73 10.34 22.47
CA ASN A 116 -2.90 10.38 21.59
C ASN A 116 -3.58 9.03 21.36
N PHE A 117 -2.84 7.91 21.39
CA PHE A 117 -3.33 6.60 20.94
C PHE A 117 -3.16 5.48 21.98
N ALA A 118 -2.65 5.75 23.17
CA ALA A 118 -2.59 4.73 24.23
C ALA A 118 -4.00 4.32 24.65
N GLY A 119 -4.26 3.01 24.70
CA GLY A 119 -5.57 2.49 25.08
C GLY A 119 -6.63 2.54 23.96
N THR A 120 -6.21 2.82 22.72
CA THR A 120 -7.09 2.70 21.53
C THR A 120 -6.71 1.48 20.69
N TYR A 121 -5.80 1.65 19.73
CA TYR A 121 -5.34 0.60 18.82
C TYR A 121 -4.26 -0.27 19.45
N PHE A 122 -3.52 0.30 20.40
CA PHE A 122 -2.39 -0.33 21.08
C PHE A 122 -2.36 0.02 22.57
N ASN A 123 -1.73 -0.83 23.39
CA ASN A 123 -1.42 -0.49 24.77
C ASN A 123 -0.36 0.62 24.87
N LYS A 124 -0.23 1.25 26.05
CA LYS A 124 0.71 2.36 26.28
C LYS A 124 2.17 1.99 25.96
N ARG A 125 2.59 0.76 26.23
CA ARG A 125 3.96 0.26 25.96
C ARG A 125 4.26 0.20 24.46
N ASN A 126 3.34 -0.34 23.67
CA ASN A 126 3.47 -0.41 22.21
C ASN A 126 3.42 0.99 21.59
N CYS A 127 2.52 1.87 22.04
CA CYS A 127 2.52 3.28 21.62
C CYS A 127 3.86 3.97 21.91
N ALA A 128 4.42 3.79 23.11
CA ALA A 128 5.72 4.35 23.46
C ALA A 128 6.81 3.88 22.48
N LYS A 129 6.82 2.58 22.17
CA LYS A 129 7.80 2.00 21.24
C LYS A 129 7.63 2.49 19.81
N ILE A 130 6.40 2.55 19.28
CA ILE A 130 6.11 3.11 17.94
C ILE A 130 6.65 4.53 17.84
N GLY A 131 6.34 5.38 18.84
CA GLY A 131 6.77 6.77 18.79
C GLY A 131 8.28 6.97 18.94
N TYR A 132 8.94 6.16 19.76
CA TYR A 132 10.41 6.16 19.85
C TYR A 132 11.05 5.78 18.52
N ILE A 133 10.60 4.68 17.90
CA ILE A 133 11.15 4.18 16.64
C ILE A 133 10.99 5.24 15.55
N ARG A 134 9.80 5.84 15.41
CA ARG A 134 9.61 6.87 14.40
C ARG A 134 10.48 8.09 14.60
N GLU A 135 10.60 8.58 15.83
CA GLU A 135 11.45 9.74 16.11
C GLU A 135 12.94 9.45 15.85
N ASP A 136 13.40 8.23 16.14
CA ASP A 136 14.78 7.80 15.85
C ASP A 136 15.05 7.64 14.34
N ILE A 137 14.10 7.10 13.57
CA ILE A 137 14.21 7.02 12.10
C ILE A 137 14.37 8.42 11.50
N GLU A 138 13.51 9.39 11.85
CA GLU A 138 13.62 10.74 11.27
C GLU A 138 14.90 11.46 11.71
N ARG A 139 15.34 11.28 12.96
CA ARG A 139 16.60 11.85 13.44
C ARG A 139 17.79 11.28 12.68
N SER A 140 17.85 9.96 12.51
CA SER A 140 18.96 9.29 11.81
C SER A 140 19.00 9.70 10.34
N TYR A 141 17.82 9.83 9.70
CA TYR A 141 17.71 10.36 8.33
C TYR A 141 18.18 11.80 8.21
N LYS A 142 17.74 12.70 9.10
CA LYS A 142 18.18 14.12 9.10
C LYS A 142 19.68 14.30 9.34
N LYS A 143 20.32 13.34 10.02
CA LYS A 143 21.77 13.31 10.22
C LYS A 143 22.56 12.72 9.04
N GLY A 144 21.88 12.18 8.03
CA GLY A 144 22.51 11.50 6.89
C GLY A 144 22.97 10.06 7.18
N GLU A 145 22.57 9.46 8.32
CA GLU A 145 22.92 8.07 8.66
C GLU A 145 22.09 7.05 7.85
N LEU A 146 20.88 7.47 7.45
CA LEU A 146 19.96 6.74 6.58
C LEU A 146 19.81 7.50 5.27
N ASN A 147 19.81 6.79 4.15
CA ASN A 147 19.32 7.33 2.88
C ASN A 147 17.77 7.25 2.79
N GLU A 148 17.19 7.77 1.71
CA GLU A 148 15.73 7.80 1.52
C GLU A 148 15.10 6.41 1.56
N ARG A 149 15.72 5.45 0.86
CA ARG A 149 15.21 4.08 0.81
C ARG A 149 15.38 3.33 2.13
N GLU A 150 16.48 3.54 2.84
CA GLU A 150 16.72 2.98 4.17
C GLU A 150 15.70 3.51 5.19
N ARG A 151 15.41 4.82 5.14
CA ARG A 151 14.30 5.42 5.89
C ARG A 151 12.97 4.76 5.54
N ALA A 152 12.68 4.60 4.25
CA ALA A 152 11.45 3.96 3.78
C ALA A 152 11.31 2.51 4.27
N LEU A 153 12.39 1.73 4.24
CA LEU A 153 12.43 0.34 4.72
C LEU A 153 12.13 0.22 6.21
N LEU A 154 12.70 1.10 7.04
CA LEU A 154 12.45 1.09 8.48
C LEU A 154 11.02 1.54 8.83
N ILE A 155 10.49 2.55 8.13
CA ILE A 155 9.08 2.95 8.28
C ILE A 155 8.16 1.80 7.86
N THR A 156 8.44 1.16 6.72
CA THR A 156 7.68 0.01 6.22
C THR A 156 7.69 -1.15 7.23
N SER A 157 8.85 -1.49 7.79
CA SER A 157 8.98 -2.49 8.85
C SER A 157 8.08 -2.17 10.04
N LEU A 158 8.06 -0.91 10.48
CA LEU A 158 7.21 -0.48 11.58
C LEU A 158 5.72 -0.59 11.24
N LEU A 159 5.28 -0.13 10.05
CA LEU A 159 3.87 -0.19 9.64
C LEU A 159 3.36 -1.64 9.59
N TYR A 160 4.17 -2.57 9.07
CA TYR A 160 3.82 -3.99 9.05
C TYR A 160 3.79 -4.61 10.45
N ALA A 161 4.71 -4.20 11.35
CA ALA A 161 4.68 -4.63 12.74
C ALA A 161 3.43 -4.14 13.48
N MET A 162 3.03 -2.88 13.25
CA MET A 162 1.79 -2.30 13.80
C MET A 162 0.56 -3.08 13.33
N ASP A 163 0.46 -3.36 12.04
CA ASP A 163 -0.67 -4.10 11.47
C ASP A 163 -0.84 -5.50 12.06
N LYS A 164 0.23 -6.16 12.51
CA LYS A 164 0.15 -7.49 13.12
C LYS A 164 -0.46 -7.50 14.52
N ILE A 165 -0.31 -6.42 15.28
CA ILE A 165 -0.71 -6.35 16.70
C ILE A 165 -1.89 -5.42 16.98
N ALA A 166 -2.41 -4.73 15.95
CA ALA A 166 -3.47 -3.75 16.13
C ALA A 166 -4.78 -4.40 16.59
N ALA A 167 -5.38 -3.83 17.64
CA ALA A 167 -6.68 -4.27 18.21
C ALA A 167 -7.88 -3.83 17.35
N THR A 168 -7.90 -4.26 16.08
CA THR A 168 -8.89 -3.85 15.06
C THR A 168 -9.56 -5.05 14.40
N CYS A 169 -10.65 -4.80 13.64
CA CYS A 169 -11.27 -5.79 12.76
C CYS A 169 -10.69 -5.76 11.32
N GLY A 170 -9.40 -5.44 11.18
CA GLY A 170 -8.71 -5.43 9.88
C GLY A 170 -8.40 -4.06 9.30
N HIS A 171 -8.88 -2.97 9.91
CA HIS A 171 -8.55 -1.58 9.55
C HIS A 171 -8.69 -0.63 10.75
N TYR A 172 -8.18 0.59 10.65
CA TYR A 172 -8.11 1.57 11.74
C TYR A 172 -9.34 2.49 11.84
N ASP A 173 -10.38 2.28 11.03
CA ASP A 173 -11.63 3.07 11.13
C ASP A 173 -12.29 2.96 12.53
N ALA A 174 -12.10 1.82 13.19
CA ALA A 174 -12.53 1.56 14.57
C ALA A 174 -11.55 0.60 15.27
N TYR A 175 -11.56 0.63 16.61
CA TYR A 175 -10.83 -0.31 17.46
C TYR A 175 -11.80 -1.03 18.41
N ARG A 176 -11.40 -2.22 18.89
CA ARG A 176 -12.22 -3.02 19.79
C ARG A 176 -12.09 -2.51 21.24
N LYS A 177 -13.16 -1.91 21.78
CA LYS A 177 -13.20 -1.50 23.19
C LYS A 177 -13.10 -2.72 24.10
N GLY A 178 -12.24 -2.66 25.12
CA GLY A 178 -12.04 -3.76 26.08
C GLY A 178 -11.28 -4.97 25.54
N ALA A 179 -10.74 -4.91 24.31
CA ALA A 179 -9.92 -5.99 23.78
C ALA A 179 -8.62 -6.15 24.57
N ALA A 180 -8.20 -7.39 24.76
CA ALA A 180 -6.84 -7.69 25.19
C ALA A 180 -5.86 -7.22 24.10
N TYR A 181 -4.84 -6.46 24.49
CA TYR A 181 -3.75 -6.10 23.59
C TYR A 181 -2.77 -7.26 23.54
N GLU A 182 -2.96 -8.14 22.55
CA GLU A 182 -2.08 -9.28 22.34
C GLU A 182 -0.81 -8.86 21.60
N GLY A 183 0.34 -9.34 22.09
CA GLY A 183 1.64 -9.16 21.43
C GLY A 183 2.39 -7.86 21.78
N ALA A 184 3.72 -7.97 21.70
CA ALA A 184 4.63 -6.83 21.74
C ALA A 184 4.96 -6.40 20.31
N LEU A 185 5.15 -5.10 20.10
CA LEU A 185 5.65 -4.59 18.83
C LEU A 185 7.04 -5.16 18.54
N GLU A 186 7.12 -5.94 17.47
CA GLU A 186 8.33 -6.58 16.97
C GLU A 186 8.47 -6.30 15.47
N LEU A 187 9.53 -5.58 15.10
CA LEU A 187 9.88 -5.27 13.72
C LEU A 187 10.54 -6.48 13.07
N ALA A 188 10.38 -6.58 11.76
CA ALA A 188 11.03 -7.57 10.91
C ALA A 188 11.77 -6.85 9.77
N VAL A 189 12.78 -7.48 9.18
CA VAL A 189 13.53 -6.91 8.05
C VAL A 189 12.73 -7.16 6.76
N PRO A 190 12.38 -6.12 5.97
CA PRO A 190 11.75 -6.31 4.68
C PRO A 190 12.71 -7.00 3.70
N LEU A 191 12.25 -8.06 3.02
CA LEU A 191 13.03 -8.78 1.99
C LEU A 191 12.97 -8.06 0.63
N ALA A 192 13.28 -6.77 0.62
CA ALA A 192 13.37 -6.01 -0.61
C ALA A 192 14.64 -6.39 -1.39
N ARG A 193 14.62 -6.26 -2.73
CA ARG A 193 15.83 -6.41 -3.54
C ARG A 193 16.82 -5.30 -3.20
N ALA A 194 18.08 -5.63 -2.92
CA ALA A 194 19.11 -4.64 -2.62
C ALA A 194 19.19 -3.56 -3.72
N ASN A 195 19.16 -4.00 -4.97
CA ASN A 195 19.17 -3.13 -6.15
C ASN A 195 17.94 -3.42 -7.02
N ASN A 196 17.13 -2.40 -7.23
CA ASN A 196 16.02 -2.43 -8.18
C ASN A 196 16.46 -1.87 -9.54
N ARG A 197 15.61 -1.98 -10.56
CA ARG A 197 15.89 -1.36 -11.85
C ARG A 197 16.00 0.17 -11.70
N PRO A 198 17.00 0.81 -12.32
CA PRO A 198 17.17 2.26 -12.26
C PRO A 198 15.96 3.07 -12.75
N GLY A 199 15.16 2.49 -13.66
CA GLY A 199 13.95 3.12 -14.19
C GLY A 199 12.73 3.10 -13.24
N ASN A 200 12.83 2.48 -12.06
CA ASN A 200 11.72 2.43 -11.12
C ASN A 200 11.43 3.80 -10.52
N ARG A 201 10.15 4.16 -10.42
CA ARG A 201 9.69 5.46 -9.88
C ARG A 201 8.51 5.25 -8.95
N CYS A 202 8.48 5.97 -7.84
CA CYS A 202 7.39 5.94 -6.86
C CYS A 202 6.84 7.36 -6.71
N PHE A 203 5.52 7.52 -6.67
CA PHE A 203 4.84 8.82 -6.57
C PHE A 203 3.78 8.80 -5.45
N ASN A 204 3.53 9.97 -4.86
CA ASN A 204 2.46 10.20 -3.89
C ASN A 204 1.57 11.36 -4.36
N GLU A 205 0.77 11.12 -5.39
CA GLU A 205 0.01 12.16 -6.06
C GLU A 205 -1.39 11.70 -6.49
N ASP A 206 -2.22 12.65 -6.89
CA ASP A 206 -3.45 12.36 -7.61
C ASP A 206 -3.10 11.68 -8.95
N ALA A 207 -3.70 10.51 -9.19
CA ALA A 207 -3.43 9.72 -10.38
C ALA A 207 -3.77 10.48 -11.67
N ASN A 208 -4.83 11.31 -11.66
CA ASN A 208 -5.22 12.13 -12.81
C ASN A 208 -4.17 13.19 -13.15
N GLU A 209 -3.44 13.70 -12.16
CA GLU A 209 -2.35 14.66 -12.41
C GLU A 209 -1.05 13.97 -12.81
N LEU A 210 -0.81 12.75 -12.31
CA LEU A 210 0.38 11.98 -12.65
C LEU A 210 0.37 11.52 -14.12
N VAL A 211 -0.76 10.98 -14.61
CA VAL A 211 -0.83 10.38 -15.95
C VAL A 211 -0.54 11.37 -17.08
N LYS A 212 -0.77 12.67 -16.86
CA LYS A 212 -0.48 13.75 -17.83
C LYS A 212 1.00 13.84 -18.22
N ARG A 213 1.90 13.33 -17.38
CA ARG A 213 3.36 13.50 -17.53
C ARG A 213 4.17 12.21 -17.44
N ILE A 214 3.53 11.07 -17.23
CA ILE A 214 4.19 9.76 -17.31
C ILE A 214 3.81 9.05 -18.61
N ARG A 215 4.65 8.09 -19.00
CA ARG A 215 4.41 7.16 -20.11
C ARG A 215 4.86 5.78 -19.65
N ALA A 216 4.09 4.76 -20.02
CA ALA A 216 4.39 3.37 -19.75
C ALA A 216 3.84 2.48 -20.86
N ASP A 217 4.37 1.28 -21.03
CA ASP A 217 3.81 0.33 -22.00
C ASP A 217 2.45 -0.18 -21.53
N LEU A 218 2.36 -0.50 -20.24
CA LEU A 218 1.14 -0.96 -19.58
C LEU A 218 0.81 -0.04 -18.41
N VAL A 219 -0.40 0.50 -18.37
CA VAL A 219 -0.96 1.19 -17.20
C VAL A 219 -2.02 0.29 -16.56
N TYR A 220 -1.78 -0.14 -15.33
CA TYR A 220 -2.73 -0.88 -14.50
C TYR A 220 -3.53 0.09 -13.63
N ILE A 221 -4.86 -0.09 -13.61
CA ILE A 221 -5.81 0.78 -12.95
C ILE A 221 -6.69 -0.06 -12.01
N ASP A 222 -6.68 0.25 -10.72
CA ASP A 222 -7.53 -0.37 -9.69
C ASP A 222 -7.98 0.70 -8.68
N PRO A 223 -8.84 1.65 -9.08
CA PRO A 223 -9.20 2.79 -8.28
C PRO A 223 -10.14 2.36 -7.15
N PRO A 224 -10.29 3.14 -6.07
CA PRO A 224 -11.33 2.85 -5.08
C PRO A 224 -12.71 3.12 -5.69
N TYR A 225 -13.42 2.08 -6.10
CA TYR A 225 -14.68 2.18 -6.86
C TYR A 225 -15.96 2.19 -6.01
N ASN A 226 -15.85 2.39 -4.69
CA ASN A 226 -17.01 2.45 -3.79
C ASN A 226 -16.93 3.68 -2.87
N SER A 227 -17.96 3.90 -2.04
CA SER A 227 -18.05 5.12 -1.22
C SER A 227 -17.05 5.15 -0.04
N ARG A 228 -16.21 4.12 0.14
CA ARG A 228 -15.26 4.03 1.26
C ARG A 228 -14.01 4.84 0.96
N GLN A 229 -13.84 5.91 1.71
CA GLN A 229 -12.61 6.70 1.69
C GLN A 229 -11.50 5.95 2.43
N TYR A 230 -10.41 5.60 1.74
CA TYR A 230 -9.30 4.86 2.34
C TYR A 230 -8.60 5.66 3.45
N CYS A 231 -8.62 6.99 3.36
CA CYS A 231 -8.16 7.86 4.44
C CYS A 231 -8.95 7.63 5.75
N ASP A 232 -10.19 7.11 5.75
CA ASP A 232 -10.90 6.69 6.97
C ASP A 232 -10.34 5.41 7.56
N ALA A 233 -10.14 4.41 6.73
CA ALA A 233 -9.69 3.09 7.16
C ALA A 233 -8.22 3.08 7.61
N TYR A 234 -7.37 3.95 7.05
CA TYR A 234 -5.92 3.89 7.22
C TYR A 234 -5.31 5.15 7.82
N HIS A 235 -6.12 6.02 8.44
CA HIS A 235 -5.67 7.30 9.02
C HIS A 235 -4.49 7.16 9.98
N LEU A 236 -4.45 6.10 10.80
CA LEU A 236 -3.38 5.92 11.77
C LEU A 236 -2.04 5.55 11.09
N LEU A 237 -2.08 4.67 10.10
CA LEU A 237 -0.88 4.33 9.32
C LEU A 237 -0.37 5.56 8.57
N GLU A 238 -1.29 6.37 8.03
CA GLU A 238 -0.94 7.63 7.37
C GLU A 238 -0.26 8.61 8.33
N ASN A 239 -0.83 8.80 9.52
CA ASN A 239 -0.27 9.65 10.57
C ASN A 239 1.14 9.17 10.97
N VAL A 240 1.30 7.86 11.22
CA VAL A 240 2.60 7.30 11.58
C VAL A 240 3.60 7.40 10.42
N ALA A 241 3.19 7.18 9.18
CA ALA A 241 4.07 7.27 8.03
C ALA A 241 4.60 8.70 7.83
N ARG A 242 3.70 9.70 7.78
CA ARG A 242 4.05 11.13 7.61
C ARG A 242 4.81 11.71 8.80
N TRP A 243 4.42 11.31 10.02
CA TRP A 243 5.02 11.74 11.28
C TRP A 243 5.02 13.25 11.54
N GLU A 244 4.03 13.95 10.97
CA GLU A 244 3.78 15.39 11.19
C GLU A 244 3.17 15.67 12.57
N LYS A 245 2.72 14.63 13.27
CA LYS A 245 2.15 14.69 14.63
C LYS A 245 0.96 15.66 14.75
N PRO A 246 -0.05 15.60 13.85
CA PRO A 246 -1.19 16.51 13.87
C PRO A 246 -2.06 16.31 15.11
N GLU A 247 -2.96 17.25 15.38
CA GLU A 247 -4.03 17.01 16.36
C GLU A 247 -4.98 15.90 15.88
N VAL A 248 -5.62 15.22 16.84
CA VAL A 248 -6.51 14.10 16.57
C VAL A 248 -7.83 14.20 17.33
N PHE A 249 -8.91 13.80 16.67
CA PHE A 249 -10.27 14.07 17.11
C PHE A 249 -11.12 12.80 17.19
N GLY A 250 -12.17 12.87 18.00
CA GLY A 250 -13.16 11.82 18.17
C GLY A 250 -12.63 10.54 18.83
N VAL A 251 -13.49 9.53 18.87
CA VAL A 251 -13.18 8.24 19.55
C VAL A 251 -12.03 7.52 18.85
N ALA A 252 -12.05 7.47 17.52
CA ALA A 252 -11.03 6.81 16.71
C ALA A 252 -9.72 7.62 16.57
N LYS A 253 -9.61 8.82 17.18
CA LYS A 253 -8.39 9.64 17.12
C LYS A 253 -7.94 9.93 15.68
N LYS A 254 -8.88 10.35 14.83
CA LYS A 254 -8.62 10.67 13.43
C LYS A 254 -8.02 12.08 13.31
N MET A 255 -7.04 12.26 12.42
CA MET A 255 -6.54 13.58 12.01
C MET A 255 -7.47 14.23 10.96
N ASP A 256 -7.21 15.49 10.60
CA ASP A 256 -7.85 16.11 9.44
C ASP A 256 -7.43 15.39 8.14
N ARG A 257 -8.41 15.10 7.31
CA ARG A 257 -8.27 14.32 6.07
C ARG A 257 -9.04 14.89 4.90
N SER A 258 -9.50 16.14 5.04
CA SER A 258 -10.19 16.90 4.00
C SER A 258 -9.46 16.80 2.64
N GLY A 259 -8.14 16.99 2.64
CA GLY A 259 -7.29 16.92 1.44
C GLY A 259 -6.88 15.51 0.97
N MET A 260 -7.35 14.42 1.60
CA MET A 260 -6.98 13.04 1.25
C MET A 260 -8.16 12.21 0.70
N LYS A 261 -9.29 12.86 0.41
CA LYS A 261 -10.46 12.19 -0.14
C LYS A 261 -10.29 11.93 -1.64
N SER A 262 -10.60 10.72 -2.08
CA SER A 262 -10.56 10.35 -3.49
C SER A 262 -11.87 10.73 -4.18
N ARG A 263 -11.77 11.33 -5.38
CA ARG A 263 -12.90 11.60 -6.29
C ARG A 263 -13.59 10.31 -6.75
N TYR A 264 -12.84 9.21 -6.86
CA TYR A 264 -13.36 7.89 -7.23
C TYR A 264 -14.33 7.29 -6.20
N CYS A 265 -14.34 7.83 -4.97
CA CYS A 265 -15.30 7.46 -3.93
C CYS A 265 -16.53 8.37 -3.87
N THR A 266 -16.72 9.25 -4.85
CA THR A 266 -17.83 10.23 -4.91
C THR A 266 -18.72 9.99 -6.12
N ALA A 267 -19.74 10.83 -6.33
CA ALA A 267 -20.56 10.79 -7.55
C ALA A 267 -19.78 11.19 -8.82
N GLY A 268 -18.64 11.89 -8.67
CA GLY A 268 -17.78 12.29 -9.80
C GLY A 268 -16.78 11.21 -10.25
N ALA A 269 -16.98 9.94 -9.88
CA ALA A 269 -16.03 8.87 -10.19
C ALA A 269 -15.92 8.58 -11.69
N ALA A 270 -17.05 8.57 -12.42
CA ALA A 270 -17.06 8.33 -13.86
C ALA A 270 -16.35 9.46 -14.63
N GLU A 271 -16.60 10.72 -14.27
CA GLU A 271 -15.92 11.88 -14.84
C GLU A 271 -14.41 11.86 -14.57
N ALA A 272 -14.02 11.52 -13.33
CA ALA A 272 -12.60 11.37 -12.99
C ALA A 272 -11.94 10.23 -13.78
N PHE A 273 -12.65 9.11 -13.99
CA PHE A 273 -12.15 7.99 -14.80
C PHE A 273 -12.02 8.37 -16.28
N GLU A 274 -12.97 9.11 -16.84
CA GLU A 274 -12.92 9.59 -18.23
C GLU A 274 -11.73 10.51 -18.46
N ALA A 275 -11.51 11.49 -17.57
CA ALA A 275 -10.34 12.36 -17.64
C ALA A 275 -9.02 11.57 -17.51
N LEU A 276 -8.96 10.60 -16.59
CA LEU A 276 -7.79 9.75 -16.39
C LEU A 276 -7.42 8.97 -17.66
N VAL A 277 -8.40 8.28 -18.26
CA VAL A 277 -8.17 7.46 -19.47
C VAL A 277 -7.78 8.33 -20.66
N GLY A 278 -8.39 9.53 -20.78
CA GLY A 278 -8.04 10.49 -21.82
C GLY A 278 -6.56 10.89 -21.79
N ASP A 279 -6.04 11.19 -20.60
CA ASP A 279 -4.66 11.70 -20.41
C ASP A 279 -3.58 10.60 -20.43
N ILE A 280 -3.94 9.33 -20.24
CA ILE A 280 -2.97 8.22 -20.24
C ILE A 280 -2.24 8.11 -21.59
N ARG A 281 -0.92 7.98 -21.51
CA ARG A 281 -0.03 7.66 -22.64
C ARG A 281 0.56 6.26 -22.46
N ALA A 282 -0.08 5.26 -23.07
CA ALA A 282 0.33 3.86 -22.97
C ALA A 282 -0.08 3.04 -24.20
N ARG A 283 0.55 1.87 -24.39
CA ARG A 283 0.11 0.89 -25.40
C ARG A 283 -1.08 0.08 -24.88
N TYR A 284 -1.07 -0.24 -23.60
CA TYR A 284 -2.08 -1.06 -22.94
C TYR A 284 -2.58 -0.36 -21.67
N ILE A 285 -3.89 -0.37 -21.47
CA ILE A 285 -4.54 -0.02 -20.22
C ILE A 285 -5.24 -1.26 -19.69
N LEU A 286 -4.96 -1.68 -18.46
CA LEU A 286 -5.61 -2.80 -17.81
C LEU A 286 -6.33 -2.31 -16.56
N LEU A 287 -7.66 -2.26 -16.62
CA LEU A 287 -8.50 -1.92 -15.48
C LEU A 287 -8.94 -3.20 -14.77
N SER A 288 -8.69 -3.27 -13.46
CA SER A 288 -9.31 -4.24 -12.56
C SER A 288 -10.59 -3.67 -11.98
N TYR A 289 -11.67 -4.44 -12.06
CA TYR A 289 -12.96 -3.98 -11.59
C TYR A 289 -13.82 -5.13 -11.08
N ASN A 290 -14.34 -4.97 -9.87
CA ASN A 290 -15.24 -5.95 -9.26
C ASN A 290 -16.69 -5.49 -9.40
N ASN A 291 -17.55 -6.35 -9.96
CA ASN A 291 -18.96 -6.03 -10.12
C ASN A 291 -19.75 -6.23 -8.82
N MET A 292 -19.73 -5.22 -7.93
CA MET A 292 -20.66 -5.16 -6.80
C MET A 292 -21.85 -4.26 -7.19
N ALA A 293 -22.55 -4.62 -8.27
CA ALA A 293 -23.83 -4.00 -8.61
C ALA A 293 -24.88 -4.45 -7.59
N GLU A 294 -25.36 -3.49 -6.80
CA GLU A 294 -26.55 -3.54 -5.91
C GLU A 294 -26.68 -4.66 -4.85
N LYS A 295 -25.67 -5.52 -4.66
CA LYS A 295 -25.80 -6.69 -3.77
C LYS A 295 -25.25 -6.48 -2.34
N GLY A 296 -25.24 -5.25 -1.81
CA GLY A 296 -24.77 -4.99 -0.44
C GLY A 296 -25.17 -3.63 0.15
N ASN A 297 -24.64 -3.29 1.32
CA ASN A 297 -24.81 -1.96 1.93
C ASN A 297 -24.43 -0.85 0.92
N SER A 298 -25.21 0.23 0.86
CA SER A 298 -25.07 1.35 -0.10
C SER A 298 -23.64 1.93 -0.25
N ARG A 299 -22.79 1.76 0.76
CA ARG A 299 -21.37 2.17 0.73
C ARG A 299 -20.49 1.29 -0.15
N SER A 300 -20.87 0.04 -0.41
CA SER A 300 -20.10 -0.94 -1.19
C SER A 300 -20.44 -0.91 -2.69
N ASN A 301 -21.49 -0.19 -3.08
CA ASN A 301 -21.92 -0.10 -4.48
C ASN A 301 -20.84 0.58 -5.32
N ALA A 302 -20.58 -0.04 -6.47
CA ALA A 302 -19.81 0.50 -7.57
C ALA A 302 -20.25 1.95 -7.92
N LYS A 303 -19.27 2.84 -8.11
CA LYS A 303 -19.50 4.24 -8.53
C LYS A 303 -19.37 4.48 -10.03
N ILE A 304 -18.90 3.50 -10.78
CA ILE A 304 -18.74 3.56 -12.23
C ILE A 304 -19.51 2.39 -12.83
N SER A 305 -20.40 2.65 -13.79
CA SER A 305 -21.14 1.57 -14.44
C SER A 305 -20.26 0.83 -15.46
N ASP A 306 -20.65 -0.39 -15.82
CA ASP A 306 -19.97 -1.11 -16.91
C ASP A 306 -20.10 -0.38 -18.25
N GLU A 307 -21.25 0.25 -18.48
CA GLU A 307 -21.51 1.07 -19.65
C GLU A 307 -20.54 2.25 -19.71
N ASP A 308 -20.30 2.93 -18.59
CA ASP A 308 -19.31 4.00 -18.50
C ASP A 308 -17.90 3.48 -18.75
N ILE A 309 -17.51 2.37 -18.11
CA ILE A 309 -16.17 1.78 -18.29
C ILE A 309 -15.92 1.46 -19.76
N LEU A 310 -16.86 0.78 -20.41
CA LEU A 310 -16.73 0.39 -21.81
C LEU A 310 -16.76 1.60 -22.73
N ARG A 311 -17.68 2.55 -22.51
CA ARG A 311 -17.77 3.80 -23.28
C ARG A 311 -16.45 4.57 -23.23
N ILE A 312 -15.90 4.76 -22.04
CA ILE A 312 -14.66 5.52 -21.80
C ILE A 312 -13.45 4.80 -22.42
N LEU A 313 -13.25 3.52 -22.12
CA LEU A 313 -12.10 2.77 -22.63
C LEU A 313 -12.12 2.64 -24.16
N ARG A 314 -13.31 2.49 -24.78
CA ARG A 314 -13.47 2.39 -26.24
C ARG A 314 -13.14 3.68 -26.99
N GLN A 315 -13.19 4.84 -26.33
CA GLN A 315 -12.69 6.08 -26.93
C GLN A 315 -11.17 6.06 -27.09
N LYS A 316 -10.46 5.29 -26.26
CA LYS A 316 -8.99 5.22 -26.25
C LYS A 316 -8.43 4.07 -27.11
N GLY A 317 -9.19 2.99 -27.28
CA GLY A 317 -8.70 1.80 -27.96
C GLY A 317 -9.69 0.63 -28.03
N VAL A 318 -9.20 -0.50 -28.53
CA VAL A 318 -9.98 -1.75 -28.63
C VAL A 318 -10.00 -2.45 -27.27
N VAL A 319 -11.20 -2.76 -26.76
CA VAL A 319 -11.39 -3.34 -25.42
C VAL A 319 -11.72 -4.83 -25.47
N LYS A 320 -11.00 -5.65 -24.71
CA LYS A 320 -11.32 -7.04 -24.38
C LYS A 320 -11.64 -7.15 -22.89
N VAL A 321 -12.58 -8.02 -22.53
CA VAL A 321 -12.99 -8.25 -21.14
C VAL A 321 -12.72 -9.69 -20.75
N PHE A 322 -12.09 -9.88 -19.59
CA PHE A 322 -11.81 -11.17 -18.97
C PHE A 322 -12.49 -11.22 -17.59
N SER A 323 -12.89 -12.40 -17.15
CA SER A 323 -13.52 -12.59 -15.84
C SER A 323 -12.99 -13.83 -15.13
N GLU A 324 -12.90 -13.76 -13.81
CA GLU A 324 -12.62 -14.88 -12.93
C GLU A 324 -13.54 -14.83 -11.70
N SER A 325 -14.11 -15.97 -11.32
CA SER A 325 -14.97 -16.07 -10.13
C SER A 325 -14.14 -15.82 -8.87
N TYR A 326 -14.49 -14.79 -8.09
CA TYR A 326 -13.75 -14.39 -6.89
C TYR A 326 -14.62 -14.38 -5.64
N LYS A 327 -14.26 -15.15 -4.61
CA LYS A 327 -14.98 -15.12 -3.33
C LYS A 327 -14.58 -13.86 -2.54
N PRO A 328 -15.50 -12.91 -2.26
CA PRO A 328 -15.18 -11.73 -1.47
C PRO A 328 -14.88 -12.08 -0.01
N PHE A 329 -14.13 -11.23 0.67
CA PHE A 329 -13.88 -11.33 2.10
C PHE A 329 -15.15 -10.92 2.87
N THR A 330 -15.89 -11.86 3.47
CA THR A 330 -17.08 -11.59 4.27
C THR A 330 -16.79 -11.69 5.77
N THR A 331 -17.38 -10.81 6.59
CA THR A 331 -17.27 -10.82 8.06
C THR A 331 -18.47 -11.47 8.76
N GLY A 332 -19.15 -12.42 8.11
CA GLY A 332 -20.31 -13.14 8.67
C GLY A 332 -21.44 -13.38 7.66
N ARG A 333 -22.09 -14.56 7.80
CA ARG A 333 -23.21 -15.15 7.03
C ARG A 333 -23.81 -14.28 5.91
N SER A 334 -23.22 -14.37 4.73
CA SER A 334 -23.90 -14.03 3.46
C SER A 334 -23.17 -14.76 2.35
N ASP A 335 -23.78 -15.84 1.84
CA ASP A 335 -23.37 -16.50 0.60
C ASP A 335 -23.87 -15.63 -0.55
N ILE A 336 -23.04 -14.69 -0.98
CA ILE A 336 -23.32 -13.88 -2.17
C ILE A 336 -22.83 -14.70 -3.37
N GLU A 337 -23.75 -15.38 -4.05
CA GLU A 337 -23.51 -16.01 -5.34
C GLU A 337 -23.15 -14.94 -6.40
N GLU A 338 -22.07 -15.22 -7.13
CA GLU A 338 -21.54 -14.46 -8.28
C GLU A 338 -20.94 -13.08 -7.98
N ASN A 339 -19.79 -13.06 -7.29
CA ASN A 339 -18.84 -11.95 -7.42
C ASN A 339 -17.73 -12.37 -8.37
N ALA A 340 -17.62 -11.72 -9.53
CA ALA A 340 -16.54 -11.94 -10.47
C ALA A 340 -15.60 -10.73 -10.45
N GLU A 341 -14.30 -10.99 -10.32
CA GLU A 341 -13.30 -9.98 -10.66
C GLU A 341 -13.20 -9.94 -12.18
N ARG A 342 -13.17 -8.74 -12.75
CA ARG A 342 -13.06 -8.55 -14.20
C ARG A 342 -11.88 -7.67 -14.54
N LEU A 343 -11.26 -8.00 -15.66
CA LEU A 343 -10.18 -7.23 -16.26
C LEU A 343 -10.66 -6.67 -17.59
N PHE A 344 -10.59 -5.34 -17.74
CA PHE A 344 -10.86 -4.65 -19.00
C PHE A 344 -9.51 -4.24 -19.59
N LEU A 345 -9.07 -4.95 -20.62
CA LEU A 345 -7.85 -4.65 -21.36
C LEU A 345 -8.20 -3.78 -22.56
N CYS A 346 -7.67 -2.56 -22.59
CA CYS A 346 -7.75 -1.65 -23.72
C CYS A 346 -6.38 -1.57 -24.43
N THR A 347 -6.35 -1.97 -25.70
CA THR A 347 -5.21 -1.74 -26.60
C THR A 347 -5.39 -0.38 -27.27
N CYS A 348 -4.58 0.60 -26.90
CA CYS A 348 -4.72 1.98 -27.32
C CYS A 348 -4.42 2.15 -28.82
N TYR A 349 -5.17 3.02 -29.51
CA TYR A 349 -4.95 3.28 -30.95
C TYR A 349 -3.60 3.93 -31.21
N ASP A 350 -3.27 4.93 -30.39
CA ASP A 350 -1.98 5.60 -30.41
C ASP A 350 -1.07 4.87 -29.42
N GLY A 351 -0.25 3.94 -29.92
CA GLY A 351 0.77 3.29 -29.09
C GLY A 351 1.63 4.35 -28.38
N ALA A 352 1.98 4.07 -27.12
CA ALA A 352 2.66 4.97 -26.18
C ALA A 352 3.62 5.94 -26.85
#